data_AF-A0A2G6K8Q9-F1
#
_entry.id   AF-A0A2G6K8Q9-F1
#
_cell.length_a   1.000
_cell.length_b   1.000
_cell.length_c   1.000
_cell.angle_alpha   90.00
_cell.angle_beta   90.00
_cell.angle_gamma   90.00
#
_symmetry.space_group_name_H-M   'P 1'
#
loop_
_entity.id
_entity.type
_entity.pdbx_description
1 polymer ?
#
loop_
_entity_poly.entity_id
_entity_poly.type
_entity_poly.pdbx_seq_one_letter_code
_entity_poly.pdbx_strand_id
1 'polypeptide(L)'
;DDDGQMLDIAIQWNTGYHEGIHGYANGISTIEGGMHVEGFRAALTSTVNRYARERNLLKEKDPNLTGEDIREGITAIVSVKLREPQFEGQTKAKLGNVPMRSFVQKVTYERMGEWLGENPTEANKVVKKALAAAQARVAAKNARNAVRRKTALSGAGMPDKLKDCSSKNAEESELFIVEGDSAGGTALDARDPYSQAILPIRGKILNVERARIDKMMKNNEIQALITAVGAGVGDEFVVDKARYHKIIALCDADVDGSHIRTLLLTFFFRQMRDLVEAGHIYIAQPPLYSTEVGKEKVYLKDDAAKARFMEERPNHKKEFARLKGLGEMDWEELKSTTMDPNTRTLLQVTVDEAAEADQIMSVLMGDDVGSRREFITTNARDVRNLDF
;
A
#
# COMPACT_ATOMS: atom_id res chain seq x y z
N ASP A 1 -26.23 -18.20 -24.94
CA ASP A 1 -25.82 -18.45 -26.32
C ASP A 1 -26.54 -17.51 -27.25
N ASP A 2 -25.79 -16.58 -27.82
CA ASP A 2 -26.23 -15.72 -28.92
C ASP A 2 -25.09 -15.73 -29.94
N ASP A 3 -25.35 -16.09 -31.20
CA ASP A 3 -24.37 -16.10 -32.30
C ASP A 3 -23.01 -16.80 -32.05
N GLY A 4 -22.99 -17.89 -31.28
CA GLY A 4 -21.76 -18.63 -30.97
C GLY A 4 -20.85 -17.94 -29.96
N GLN A 5 -21.39 -17.03 -29.16
CA GLN A 5 -20.76 -16.41 -28.00
C GLN A 5 -21.35 -16.97 -26.71
N MET A 6 -20.49 -17.27 -25.74
CA MET A 6 -20.86 -17.74 -24.40
C MET A 6 -20.31 -16.78 -23.34
N LEU A 7 -21.05 -16.64 -22.24
CA LEU A 7 -20.68 -15.82 -21.09
C LEU A 7 -21.02 -16.59 -19.81
N ASP A 8 -20.00 -16.83 -19.00
CA ASP A 8 -20.12 -17.36 -17.65
C ASP A 8 -19.62 -16.30 -16.66
N ILE A 9 -20.47 -15.92 -15.71
CA ILE A 9 -20.14 -14.96 -14.66
C ILE A 9 -20.42 -15.57 -13.29
N ALA A 10 -19.46 -15.46 -12.38
CA ALA A 10 -19.64 -15.70 -10.95
C ALA A 10 -19.30 -14.43 -10.17
N ILE A 11 -20.13 -14.04 -9.20
CA ILE A 11 -19.98 -12.80 -8.43
C ILE A 11 -20.25 -13.08 -6.96
N GLN A 12 -19.43 -12.50 -6.10
CA GLN A 12 -19.67 -12.45 -4.67
C GLN A 12 -19.18 -11.11 -4.10
N TRP A 13 -19.99 -10.46 -3.28
CA TRP A 13 -19.50 -9.37 -2.44
C TRP A 13 -19.00 -9.92 -1.11
N ASN A 14 -17.89 -9.38 -0.63
CA ASN A 14 -17.30 -9.67 0.66
C ASN A 14 -17.32 -8.44 1.58
N THR A 15 -16.83 -8.58 2.80
CA THR A 15 -16.79 -7.48 3.79
C THR A 15 -15.64 -6.51 3.57
N GLY A 16 -14.63 -6.86 2.78
CA GLY A 16 -13.47 -6.04 2.46
C GLY A 16 -13.79 -4.88 1.52
N TYR A 17 -12.73 -4.17 1.10
CA TYR A 17 -12.84 -2.92 0.34
C TYR A 17 -12.26 -3.02 -1.08
N HIS A 18 -11.46 -4.04 -1.35
CA HIS A 18 -10.77 -4.19 -2.63
C HIS A 18 -11.68 -4.78 -3.71
N GLU A 19 -11.49 -4.32 -4.95
CA GLU A 19 -12.10 -4.88 -6.16
C GLU A 19 -11.24 -6.04 -6.68
N GLY A 20 -11.84 -7.21 -6.90
CA GLY A 20 -11.21 -8.37 -7.52
C GLY A 20 -12.02 -8.86 -8.72
N ILE A 21 -11.87 -8.22 -9.88
CA ILE A 21 -12.55 -8.64 -11.11
C ILE A 21 -11.54 -9.29 -12.06
N HIS A 22 -11.76 -10.57 -12.33
CA HIS A 22 -10.88 -11.40 -13.14
C HIS A 22 -11.56 -11.76 -14.47
N GLY A 23 -10.99 -11.26 -15.56
CA GLY A 23 -11.49 -11.51 -16.92
C GLY A 23 -10.80 -12.71 -17.59
N TYR A 24 -11.56 -13.48 -18.34
CA TYR A 24 -11.06 -14.59 -19.16
C TYR A 24 -11.73 -14.58 -20.53
N ALA A 25 -10.95 -14.85 -21.58
CA ALA A 25 -11.46 -15.04 -22.94
C ALA A 25 -10.90 -16.35 -23.52
N ASN A 26 -11.78 -17.31 -23.86
CA ASN A 26 -11.40 -18.64 -24.33
C ASN A 26 -10.40 -19.37 -23.40
N GLY A 27 -10.54 -19.19 -22.08
CA GLY A 27 -9.64 -19.77 -21.07
C GLY A 27 -8.32 -19.02 -20.86
N ILE A 28 -8.05 -17.96 -21.64
CA ILE A 28 -6.87 -17.10 -21.48
C ILE A 28 -7.23 -15.98 -20.49
N SER A 29 -6.38 -15.75 -19.49
CA SER A 29 -6.55 -14.65 -18.54
C SER A 29 -6.30 -13.31 -19.23
N THR A 30 -7.23 -12.38 -19.07
CA THR A 30 -7.12 -11.01 -19.58
C THR A 30 -6.79 -10.08 -18.42
N ILE A 31 -5.52 -10.05 -18.01
CA ILE A 31 -5.03 -9.31 -16.83
C ILE A 31 -5.24 -7.80 -16.93
N GLU A 32 -5.26 -7.25 -18.15
CA GLU A 32 -5.56 -5.83 -18.42
C GLU A 32 -7.06 -5.59 -18.68
N GLY A 33 -7.88 -6.63 -18.56
CA GLY A 33 -9.32 -6.58 -18.79
C GLY A 33 -9.69 -6.62 -20.27
N GLY A 34 -10.52 -5.68 -20.72
CA GLY A 34 -11.01 -5.59 -22.09
C GLY A 34 -12.52 -5.44 -22.19
N MET A 35 -13.02 -5.59 -23.41
CA MET A 35 -14.41 -5.26 -23.78
C MET A 35 -15.45 -6.04 -22.96
N HIS A 36 -15.20 -7.31 -22.65
CA HIS A 36 -16.05 -8.13 -21.78
C HIS A 36 -16.13 -7.58 -20.36
N VAL A 37 -14.99 -7.22 -19.75
CA VAL A 37 -14.93 -6.66 -18.40
C VAL A 37 -15.58 -5.27 -18.35
N GLU A 38 -15.39 -4.43 -19.38
CA GLU A 38 -16.07 -3.14 -19.49
C GLU A 38 -17.59 -3.29 -19.57
N GLY A 39 -18.07 -4.23 -20.39
CA GLY A 39 -19.50 -4.53 -20.53
C GLY A 39 -20.12 -4.97 -19.20
N PHE A 40 -19.42 -5.86 -18.48
CA PHE A 40 -19.81 -6.29 -17.14
C PHE A 40 -19.88 -5.12 -16.15
N ARG A 41 -18.83 -4.30 -16.07
CA ARG A 41 -18.77 -3.13 -15.17
C ARG A 41 -19.89 -2.13 -15.45
N ALA A 42 -20.19 -1.87 -16.73
CA ALA A 42 -21.26 -0.96 -17.14
C ALA A 42 -22.64 -1.52 -16.75
N ALA A 43 -22.91 -2.79 -17.04
CA ALA A 43 -24.15 -3.45 -16.67
C ALA A 43 -24.38 -3.42 -15.16
N LEU A 44 -23.40 -3.89 -14.38
CA LEU A 44 -23.46 -3.92 -12.92
C LEU A 44 -23.84 -2.55 -12.34
N THR A 45 -23.17 -1.49 -12.81
CA THR A 45 -23.42 -0.12 -12.36
C THR A 45 -24.87 0.31 -12.63
N SER A 46 -25.36 0.05 -13.85
CA SER A 46 -26.71 0.44 -14.26
C SER A 46 -27.80 -0.35 -13.53
N THR A 47 -27.62 -1.67 -13.37
CA THR A 47 -28.63 -2.54 -12.75
C THR A 47 -28.79 -2.26 -11.26
N VAL A 48 -27.67 -2.08 -10.54
CA VAL A 48 -27.72 -1.78 -9.09
C VAL A 48 -28.32 -0.40 -8.84
N ASN A 49 -27.99 0.61 -9.65
CA ASN A 49 -28.62 1.94 -9.53
C ASN A 49 -30.13 1.86 -9.81
N ARG A 50 -30.56 1.16 -10.87
CA ARG A 50 -31.99 0.96 -11.18
C ARG A 50 -32.71 0.32 -10.00
N TYR A 51 -32.19 -0.79 -9.48
CA TYR A 51 -32.78 -1.50 -8.34
C TYR A 51 -32.84 -0.61 -7.09
N ALA A 52 -31.78 0.16 -6.79
CA ALA A 52 -31.74 1.06 -5.65
C ALA A 52 -32.81 2.18 -5.73
N ARG A 53 -33.11 2.69 -6.93
CA ARG A 53 -34.17 3.67 -7.18
C ARG A 53 -35.55 3.04 -7.03
N GLU A 54 -35.80 1.92 -7.70
CA GLU A 54 -37.09 1.21 -7.66
C GLU A 54 -37.49 0.80 -6.24
N ARG A 55 -36.52 0.42 -5.40
CA ARG A 55 -36.74 0.06 -4.00
C ARG A 55 -36.64 1.24 -3.02
N ASN A 56 -36.55 2.48 -3.50
CA ASN A 56 -36.41 3.71 -2.70
C ASN A 56 -35.24 3.68 -1.69
N LEU A 57 -34.18 2.92 -1.99
CA LEU A 57 -32.95 2.89 -1.20
C LEU A 57 -32.04 4.09 -1.54
N LEU A 58 -32.18 4.64 -2.74
CA LEU A 58 -31.54 5.87 -3.19
C LEU A 58 -32.63 6.90 -3.54
N LYS A 59 -32.67 8.04 -2.84
CA LYS A 59 -33.71 9.05 -3.01
C LYS A 59 -33.54 9.78 -4.35
N GLU A 60 -34.63 10.21 -4.99
CA GLU A 60 -34.59 10.90 -6.30
C GLU A 60 -33.54 12.02 -6.40
N LYS A 61 -33.44 12.85 -5.37
CA LYS A 61 -32.47 13.96 -5.31
C LYS A 61 -31.01 13.56 -5.10
N ASP A 62 -30.75 12.35 -4.62
CA ASP A 62 -29.38 11.91 -4.34
C ASP A 62 -28.71 11.51 -5.67
N PRO A 63 -27.40 11.76 -5.86
CA PRO A 63 -26.69 11.34 -7.06
C PRO A 63 -26.64 9.82 -7.17
N ASN A 64 -26.52 9.30 -8.39
CA ASN A 64 -26.32 7.87 -8.62
C ASN A 64 -25.00 7.39 -7.99
N LEU A 65 -25.02 6.13 -7.56
CA LEU A 65 -23.81 5.41 -7.14
C LEU A 65 -22.88 5.28 -8.34
N THR A 66 -21.60 5.56 -8.14
CA THR A 66 -20.59 5.34 -9.17
C THR A 66 -20.28 3.84 -9.27
N GLY A 67 -19.65 3.44 -10.39
CA GLY A 67 -19.26 2.04 -10.56
C GLY A 67 -18.26 1.58 -9.49
N GLU A 68 -17.35 2.45 -9.04
CA GLU A 68 -16.40 2.16 -7.96
C GLU A 68 -17.13 1.90 -6.64
N ASP A 69 -18.15 2.71 -6.30
CA ASP A 69 -18.94 2.54 -5.08
C ASP A 69 -19.60 1.15 -5.03
N ILE A 70 -20.03 0.62 -6.18
CA ILE A 70 -20.72 -0.67 -6.30
C ILE A 70 -19.74 -1.85 -6.30
N ARG A 71 -18.53 -1.64 -6.82
CA ARG A 71 -17.49 -2.68 -6.94
C ARG A 71 -16.59 -2.78 -5.70
N GLU A 72 -16.73 -1.88 -4.72
CA GLU A 72 -16.03 -2.01 -3.43
C GLU A 72 -16.32 -3.38 -2.78
N GLY A 73 -15.29 -4.19 -2.57
CA GLY A 73 -15.40 -5.52 -1.97
C GLY A 73 -16.07 -6.57 -2.87
N ILE A 74 -16.09 -6.37 -4.19
CA ILE A 74 -16.58 -7.38 -5.14
C ILE A 74 -15.46 -8.34 -5.52
N THR A 75 -15.78 -9.62 -5.62
CA THR A 75 -14.99 -10.63 -6.31
C THR A 75 -15.82 -11.19 -7.44
N ALA A 76 -15.33 -11.09 -8.68
CA ALA A 76 -16.03 -11.58 -9.85
C ALA A 76 -15.11 -12.28 -10.84
N ILE A 77 -15.61 -13.35 -11.45
CA ILE A 77 -14.98 -14.04 -12.57
C ILE A 77 -15.88 -13.80 -13.79
N VAL A 78 -15.33 -13.21 -14.84
CA VAL A 78 -16.03 -12.90 -16.09
C VAL A 78 -15.35 -13.67 -17.22
N SER A 79 -15.94 -14.80 -17.63
CA SER A 79 -15.40 -15.69 -18.66
C SER A 79 -16.24 -15.63 -19.92
N VAL A 80 -15.63 -15.29 -21.05
CA VAL A 80 -16.28 -15.30 -22.36
C VAL A 80 -15.68 -16.36 -23.27
N LYS A 81 -16.51 -16.97 -24.11
CA LYS A 81 -16.06 -17.76 -25.25
C LYS A 81 -16.56 -17.17 -26.55
N LEU A 82 -15.69 -17.05 -27.53
CA LEU A 82 -15.97 -16.48 -28.84
C LEU A 82 -15.10 -17.11 -29.92
N ARG A 83 -15.63 -17.18 -31.15
CA ARG A 83 -14.97 -17.82 -32.29
C ARG A 83 -13.68 -17.13 -32.71
N GLU A 84 -13.71 -15.80 -32.80
CA GLU A 84 -12.60 -14.99 -33.32
C GLU A 84 -12.16 -13.95 -32.27
N PRO A 85 -11.34 -14.36 -31.28
CA PRO A 85 -10.83 -13.43 -30.28
C PRO A 85 -9.77 -12.50 -30.89
N GLN A 86 -9.95 -11.20 -30.67
CA GLN A 86 -9.01 -10.15 -31.01
C GLN A 86 -8.46 -9.59 -29.70
N PHE A 87 -7.15 -9.65 -29.53
CA PHE A 87 -6.47 -9.11 -28.36
C PHE A 87 -5.66 -7.88 -28.73
N GLU A 88 -5.60 -6.92 -27.80
CA GLU A 88 -4.67 -5.80 -27.89
C GLU A 88 -3.29 -6.24 -27.38
N GLY A 89 -2.23 -5.85 -28.10
CA GLY A 89 -0.85 -6.12 -27.73
C GLY A 89 -0.38 -7.58 -27.93
N GLN A 90 0.91 -7.80 -27.70
CA GLN A 90 1.57 -9.09 -27.93
C GLN A 90 1.25 -10.12 -26.83
N THR A 91 1.00 -9.66 -25.60
CA THR A 91 0.77 -10.49 -24.41
C THR A 91 -0.62 -11.10 -24.32
N LYS A 92 -1.52 -10.80 -25.29
CA LYS A 92 -2.96 -11.18 -25.25
C LYS A 92 -3.65 -10.79 -23.93
N ALA A 93 -3.17 -9.71 -23.29
CA ALA A 93 -3.58 -9.32 -21.95
C ALA A 93 -4.96 -8.63 -21.91
N LYS A 94 -5.45 -8.12 -23.05
CA LYS A 94 -6.67 -7.34 -23.13
C LYS A 94 -7.53 -7.74 -24.34
N LEU A 95 -8.81 -8.02 -24.11
CA LEU A 95 -9.75 -8.39 -25.19
C LEU A 95 -10.29 -7.13 -25.89
N GLY A 96 -10.12 -7.04 -27.21
CA GLY A 96 -10.47 -5.88 -28.04
C GLY A 96 -11.79 -6.01 -28.83
N ASN A 97 -12.48 -7.16 -28.80
CA ASN A 97 -13.73 -7.34 -29.57
C ASN A 97 -14.86 -6.43 -29.06
N VAL A 98 -15.09 -5.29 -29.72
CA VAL A 98 -16.16 -4.32 -29.37
C VAL A 98 -17.56 -4.96 -29.21
N PRO A 99 -18.00 -5.90 -30.08
CA PRO A 99 -19.31 -6.55 -29.92
C PRO A 99 -19.46 -7.31 -28.59
N MET A 100 -18.34 -7.80 -28.04
CA MET A 100 -18.35 -8.51 -26.76
C MET A 100 -18.78 -7.61 -25.61
N ARG A 101 -18.46 -6.31 -25.66
CA ARG A 101 -18.91 -5.35 -24.66
C ARG A 101 -20.44 -5.29 -24.60
N SER A 102 -21.08 -5.11 -25.75
CA SER A 102 -22.54 -5.02 -25.85
C SER A 102 -23.22 -6.33 -25.45
N PHE A 103 -22.68 -7.47 -25.88
CA PHE A 103 -23.19 -8.80 -25.50
C PHE A 103 -23.14 -9.00 -23.98
N VAL A 104 -21.97 -8.82 -23.36
CA VAL A 104 -21.82 -9.00 -21.91
C VAL A 104 -22.68 -8.01 -21.15
N GLN A 105 -22.75 -6.76 -21.60
CA GLN A 105 -23.58 -5.75 -20.96
C GLN A 105 -25.06 -6.14 -20.95
N LYS A 106 -25.60 -6.57 -22.10
CA LYS A 106 -27.01 -6.99 -22.23
C LYS A 106 -27.33 -8.17 -21.30
N VAL A 107 -26.57 -9.26 -21.42
CA VAL A 107 -26.82 -10.49 -20.65
C VAL A 107 -26.67 -10.24 -19.16
N THR A 108 -25.64 -9.50 -18.75
CA THR A 108 -25.43 -9.14 -17.34
C THR A 108 -26.58 -8.27 -16.83
N TYR A 109 -27.03 -7.30 -17.61
CA TYR A 109 -28.12 -6.40 -17.18
C TYR A 109 -29.43 -7.14 -16.92
N GLU A 110 -29.79 -8.07 -17.81
CA GLU A 110 -30.97 -8.93 -17.68
C GLU A 110 -30.85 -9.84 -16.46
N ARG A 111 -29.82 -10.69 -16.40
CA ARG A 111 -29.66 -11.70 -15.34
C ARG A 111 -29.39 -11.12 -13.96
N MET A 112 -28.60 -10.05 -13.88
CA MET A 112 -28.38 -9.35 -12.61
C MET A 112 -29.66 -8.66 -12.14
N GLY A 113 -30.47 -8.15 -13.06
CA GLY A 113 -31.77 -7.53 -12.75
C GLY A 113 -32.73 -8.54 -12.14
N GLU A 114 -32.85 -9.71 -12.76
CA GLU A 114 -33.62 -10.85 -12.25
C GLU A 114 -33.15 -11.23 -10.84
N TRP A 115 -31.85 -11.49 -10.67
CA TRP A 115 -31.28 -11.92 -9.38
C TRP A 115 -31.53 -10.89 -8.26
N LEU A 116 -31.34 -9.60 -8.51
CA LEU A 116 -31.60 -8.54 -7.54
C LEU A 116 -33.09 -8.47 -7.15
N GLY A 117 -33.98 -8.71 -8.11
CA GLY A 117 -35.43 -8.76 -7.89
C GLY A 117 -35.83 -9.94 -7.00
N GLU A 118 -35.30 -11.13 -7.29
CA GLU A 118 -35.60 -12.38 -6.60
C GLU A 118 -34.95 -12.49 -5.21
N ASN A 119 -33.82 -11.81 -4.99
CA ASN A 119 -33.03 -11.91 -3.76
C ASN A 119 -32.98 -10.56 -2.99
N PRO A 120 -34.12 -9.99 -2.58
CA PRO A 120 -34.18 -8.62 -2.05
C PRO A 120 -33.36 -8.42 -0.77
N THR A 121 -33.26 -9.44 0.09
CA THR A 121 -32.46 -9.38 1.33
C THR A 121 -30.99 -9.16 1.04
N GLU A 122 -30.42 -9.93 0.11
CA GLU A 122 -29.00 -9.81 -0.27
C GLU A 122 -28.76 -8.58 -1.14
N ALA A 123 -29.65 -8.31 -2.11
CA ALA A 123 -29.60 -7.11 -2.94
C ALA A 123 -29.58 -5.82 -2.10
N ASN A 124 -30.40 -5.74 -1.05
CA ASN A 124 -30.41 -4.58 -0.15
C ASN A 124 -29.11 -4.43 0.64
N LYS A 125 -28.43 -5.54 1.00
CA LYS A 125 -27.11 -5.47 1.64
C LYS A 125 -26.06 -4.92 0.68
N VAL A 126 -26.07 -5.36 -0.59
CA VAL A 126 -25.18 -4.84 -1.64
C VAL A 126 -25.38 -3.34 -1.82
N VAL A 127 -26.62 -2.88 -1.98
CA VAL A 127 -26.92 -1.43 -2.12
C VAL A 127 -26.49 -0.64 -0.89
N LYS A 128 -26.74 -1.15 0.33
CA LYS A 128 -26.29 -0.50 1.57
C LYS A 128 -24.77 -0.39 1.65
N LYS A 129 -24.04 -1.43 1.24
CA LYS A 129 -22.58 -1.40 1.18
C LYS A 129 -22.12 -0.32 0.18
N ALA A 130 -22.71 -0.28 -1.01
CA ALA A 130 -22.39 0.73 -2.02
C ALA A 130 -22.72 2.17 -1.57
N LEU A 131 -23.83 2.39 -0.86
CA LEU A 131 -24.15 3.69 -0.24
C LEU A 131 -23.10 4.10 0.79
N ALA A 132 -22.64 3.17 1.62
CA ALA A 132 -21.58 3.43 2.58
C ALA A 132 -20.25 3.76 1.89
N ALA A 133 -19.93 3.07 0.79
CA ALA A 133 -18.76 3.37 -0.06
C ALA A 133 -18.86 4.78 -0.67
N ALA A 134 -20.01 5.15 -1.24
CA ALA A 134 -20.25 6.48 -1.79
C ALA A 134 -20.10 7.60 -0.76
N GLN A 135 -20.65 7.41 0.44
CA GLN A 135 -20.47 8.35 1.55
C GLN A 135 -19.00 8.46 1.97
N ALA A 136 -18.28 7.33 2.07
CA ALA A 136 -16.87 7.30 2.40
C ALA A 136 -16.02 8.02 1.33
N ARG A 137 -16.31 7.82 0.03
CA ARG A 137 -15.62 8.51 -1.07
C ARG A 137 -15.82 10.02 -1.00
N VAL A 138 -17.04 10.49 -0.75
CA VAL A 138 -17.31 11.94 -0.56
C VAL A 138 -16.57 12.47 0.66
N ALA A 139 -16.57 11.73 1.78
CA ALA A 139 -15.84 12.10 2.97
C ALA A 139 -14.32 12.15 2.73
N ALA A 140 -13.76 11.17 2.00
CA ALA A 140 -12.36 11.14 1.59
C ALA A 140 -12.00 12.30 0.68
N LYS A 141 -12.84 12.62 -0.32
CA LYS A 141 -12.66 13.80 -1.19
C LYS A 141 -12.64 15.10 -0.38
N ASN A 142 -13.57 15.24 0.56
CA ASN A 142 -13.61 16.41 1.45
C ASN A 142 -12.37 16.48 2.35
N ALA A 143 -11.90 15.35 2.88
CA ALA A 143 -10.68 15.27 3.67
C ALA A 143 -9.43 15.63 2.84
N ARG A 144 -9.29 15.09 1.62
CA ARG A 144 -8.22 15.45 0.67
C ARG A 144 -8.24 16.95 0.36
N ASN A 145 -9.43 17.51 0.09
CA ASN A 145 -9.59 18.94 -0.16
C ASN A 145 -9.23 19.79 1.06
N ALA A 146 -9.58 19.34 2.28
CA ALA A 146 -9.21 20.02 3.50
C ALA A 146 -7.68 20.04 3.71
N VAL A 147 -7.01 18.91 3.43
CA VAL A 147 -5.54 18.81 3.47
C VAL A 147 -4.91 19.74 2.43
N ARG A 148 -5.41 19.76 1.18
CA ARG A 148 -4.96 20.68 0.11
C ARG A 148 -5.16 22.16 0.47
N ARG A 149 -6.29 22.52 1.07
CA ARG A 149 -6.56 23.90 1.50
C ARG A 149 -5.61 24.33 2.63
N LYS A 150 -5.32 23.44 3.57
CA LYS A 150 -4.34 23.70 4.63
C LYS A 150 -2.96 23.98 4.03
N THR A 151 -2.51 23.20 3.04
CA THR A 151 -1.21 23.41 2.37
C THR A 151 -1.16 24.70 1.55
N ALA A 152 -2.28 25.10 0.92
CA ALA A 152 -2.36 26.31 0.10
C ALA A 152 -2.46 27.63 0.90
N LEU A 153 -3.22 27.68 2.00
CA LEU A 153 -3.38 28.91 2.80
C LEU A 153 -2.19 29.24 3.70
N SER A 154 -1.36 28.25 4.04
CA SER A 154 -0.27 28.43 5.01
C SER A 154 1.10 28.67 4.40
N GLY A 155 1.23 28.70 3.06
CA GLY A 155 2.53 28.84 2.40
C GLY A 155 3.50 27.74 2.87
N ALA A 156 3.38 26.54 2.30
CA ALA A 156 4.10 25.33 2.75
C ALA A 156 3.68 24.85 4.15
N GLY A 157 2.40 24.47 4.30
CA GLY A 157 1.90 23.78 5.49
C GLY A 157 2.45 22.36 5.60
N MET A 158 3.73 22.25 5.94
CA MET A 158 4.37 20.99 6.33
C MET A 158 3.74 20.47 7.62
N PRO A 159 3.74 19.15 7.87
CA PRO A 159 3.32 18.62 9.16
C PRO A 159 4.11 19.27 10.29
N ASP A 160 3.46 19.66 11.39
CA ASP A 160 4.13 20.31 12.54
C ASP A 160 5.30 19.49 13.10
N LYS A 161 5.19 18.17 12.97
CA LYS A 161 6.18 17.20 13.40
C LYS A 161 7.33 16.99 12.40
N LEU A 162 7.15 17.35 11.13
CA LEU A 162 8.21 17.23 10.12
C LEU A 162 9.30 18.28 10.39
N LYS A 163 10.53 17.82 10.53
CA LYS A 163 11.72 18.68 10.48
C LYS A 163 12.30 18.56 9.09
N ASP A 164 11.99 19.53 8.24
CA ASP A 164 12.38 19.51 6.83
C ASP A 164 13.90 19.71 6.64
N CYS A 165 14.39 19.41 5.43
CA CYS A 165 15.72 19.75 4.95
C CYS A 165 15.69 21.07 4.16
N SER A 166 16.85 21.71 3.98
CA SER A 166 16.92 22.98 3.24
C SER A 166 16.96 22.80 1.73
N SER A 167 17.48 21.67 1.23
CA SER A 167 17.45 21.36 -0.20
C SER A 167 16.03 21.25 -0.74
N LYS A 168 15.87 21.64 -2.01
CA LYS A 168 14.64 21.50 -2.80
C LYS A 168 14.80 20.54 -3.97
N ASN A 169 16.00 19.98 -4.15
CA ASN A 169 16.23 18.96 -5.16
C ASN A 169 15.83 17.59 -4.57
N ALA A 170 14.80 16.98 -5.15
CA ALA A 170 14.26 15.72 -4.67
C ALA A 170 15.27 14.56 -4.76
N GLU A 171 16.19 14.59 -5.72
CA GLU A 171 17.19 13.53 -5.94
C GLU A 171 18.20 13.38 -4.80
N GLU A 172 18.61 14.50 -4.19
CA GLU A 172 19.53 14.52 -3.06
C GLU A 172 18.81 14.56 -1.70
N SER A 173 17.51 14.88 -1.70
CA SER A 173 16.74 15.02 -0.47
C SER A 173 16.23 13.68 0.04
N GLU A 174 16.37 13.46 1.34
CA GLU A 174 16.05 12.21 2.02
C GLU A 174 15.04 12.45 3.14
N LEU A 175 14.06 11.56 3.30
CA LEU A 175 13.08 11.60 4.38
C LEU A 175 13.26 10.38 5.29
N PHE A 176 13.70 10.58 6.52
CA PHE A 176 13.73 9.55 7.55
C PHE A 176 12.42 9.53 8.32
N ILE A 177 11.73 8.39 8.29
CA ILE A 177 10.54 8.13 9.09
C ILE A 177 10.98 7.37 10.33
N VAL A 178 10.86 8.00 11.50
CA VAL A 178 11.49 7.52 12.74
C VAL A 178 10.44 7.10 13.76
N GLU A 179 10.65 5.96 14.41
CA GLU A 179 9.78 5.46 15.48
C GLU A 179 9.92 6.30 16.76
N GLY A 180 8.88 7.07 17.09
CA GLY A 180 8.79 7.84 18.32
C GLY A 180 9.56 9.17 18.33
N ASP A 181 9.20 10.04 19.27
CA ASP A 181 9.82 11.35 19.42
C ASP A 181 11.25 11.26 19.99
N SER A 182 11.55 10.22 20.78
CA SER A 182 12.88 10.04 21.40
C SER A 182 13.94 9.77 20.33
N ALA A 183 13.76 8.73 19.52
CA ALA A 183 14.64 8.47 18.39
C ALA A 183 14.56 9.59 17.35
N GLY A 184 13.41 10.24 17.20
CA GLY A 184 13.26 11.44 16.37
C GLY A 184 14.15 12.62 16.81
N GLY A 185 14.35 12.82 18.12
CA GLY A 185 15.27 13.81 18.67
C GLY A 185 16.73 13.48 18.35
N THR A 186 17.16 12.25 18.64
CA THR A 186 18.52 11.79 18.30
C THR A 186 18.81 11.87 16.80
N ALA A 187 17.85 11.47 15.96
CA ALA A 187 17.97 11.56 14.51
C ALA A 187 18.00 13.01 14.01
N LEU A 188 17.30 13.93 14.68
CA LEU A 188 17.35 15.36 14.36
C LEU A 188 18.73 15.95 14.57
N ASP A 189 19.41 15.56 15.65
CA ASP A 189 20.77 16.02 15.97
C ASP A 189 21.84 15.34 15.08
N ALA A 190 21.61 14.07 14.70
CA ALA A 190 22.52 13.29 13.86
C ALA A 190 22.53 13.71 12.38
N ARG A 191 21.42 14.25 11.88
CA ARG A 191 21.21 14.46 10.43
C ARG A 191 22.14 15.50 9.80
N ASP A 192 22.26 15.43 8.47
CA ASP A 192 22.63 16.58 7.65
C ASP A 192 21.38 17.44 7.35
N PRO A 193 21.23 18.65 7.94
CA PRO A 193 20.05 19.48 7.73
C PRO A 193 19.90 19.99 6.29
N TYR A 194 20.95 19.90 5.47
CA TYR A 194 20.88 20.28 4.06
C TYR A 194 20.04 19.29 3.25
N SER A 195 20.32 17.99 3.39
CA SER A 195 19.72 16.92 2.57
C SER A 195 18.70 16.05 3.31
N GLN A 196 18.70 15.99 4.64
CA GLN A 196 17.94 15.00 5.40
C GLN A 196 16.81 15.62 6.23
N ALA A 197 15.58 15.19 5.96
CA ALA A 197 14.36 15.53 6.69
C ALA A 197 13.98 14.41 7.66
N ILE A 198 13.44 14.77 8.83
CA ILE A 198 13.03 13.81 9.87
C ILE A 198 11.53 13.92 10.13
N LEU A 199 10.83 12.80 10.06
CA LEU A 199 9.42 12.67 10.36
C LEU A 199 9.21 11.62 11.47
N PRO A 200 9.12 12.04 12.74
CA PRO A 200 8.79 11.11 13.81
C PRO A 200 7.33 10.64 13.68
N ILE A 201 7.08 9.36 13.94
CA ILE A 201 5.75 8.76 13.99
C ILE A 201 5.47 8.24 15.39
N ARG A 202 4.25 8.48 15.89
CA ARG A 202 3.89 8.11 17.26
C ARG A 202 2.99 6.88 17.28
N GLY A 203 3.45 5.85 17.96
CA GLY A 203 2.73 4.58 18.09
C GLY A 203 2.57 3.85 16.75
N LYS A 204 1.66 2.89 16.72
CA LYS A 204 1.42 2.06 15.54
C LYS A 204 0.60 2.82 14.50
N ILE A 205 1.09 2.81 13.27
CA ILE A 205 0.38 3.40 12.12
C ILE A 205 -0.92 2.64 11.88
N LEU A 206 -1.94 3.34 11.38
CA LEU A 206 -3.18 2.70 10.96
C LEU A 206 -2.88 1.66 9.87
N ASN A 207 -3.30 0.41 10.08
CA ASN A 207 -3.30 -0.59 9.03
C ASN A 207 -4.29 -0.19 7.93
N VAL A 208 -3.75 0.28 6.80
CA VAL A 208 -4.55 0.79 5.68
C VAL A 208 -5.22 -0.32 4.85
N GLU A 209 -4.76 -1.56 4.96
CA GLU A 209 -5.39 -2.72 4.32
C GLU A 209 -6.82 -2.94 4.85
N ARG A 210 -7.00 -2.74 6.16
CA ARG A 210 -8.27 -2.97 6.86
C ARG A 210 -9.09 -1.70 7.02
N ALA A 211 -8.54 -0.56 6.63
CA ALA A 211 -9.14 0.74 6.85
C ALA A 211 -9.67 1.31 5.54
N ARG A 212 -10.89 1.80 5.58
CA ARG A 212 -11.45 2.60 4.49
C ARG A 212 -10.65 3.87 4.27
N ILE A 213 -10.67 4.37 3.04
CA ILE A 213 -9.97 5.60 2.63
C ILE A 213 -10.36 6.79 3.51
N ASP A 214 -11.63 6.96 3.89
CA ASP A 214 -12.05 8.11 4.71
C ASP A 214 -11.46 8.08 6.13
N LYS A 215 -11.36 6.89 6.74
CA LYS A 215 -10.71 6.69 8.05
C LYS A 215 -9.21 6.93 7.94
N MET A 216 -8.59 6.43 6.87
CA MET A 216 -7.19 6.67 6.56
C MET A 216 -6.90 8.18 6.41
N MET A 217 -7.72 8.89 5.63
CA MET A 217 -7.57 10.33 5.42
C MET A 217 -7.84 11.18 6.65
N LYS A 218 -8.44 10.65 7.73
CA LYS A 218 -8.63 11.32 9.02
C LYS A 218 -7.49 11.02 10.02
N ASN A 219 -6.62 10.07 9.72
CA ASN A 219 -5.52 9.70 10.60
C ASN A 219 -4.37 10.71 10.48
N ASN A 220 -3.92 11.26 11.61
CA ASN A 220 -2.89 12.30 11.65
C ASN A 220 -1.54 11.81 11.14
N GLU A 221 -1.15 10.57 11.44
CA GLU A 221 0.13 9.99 11.01
C GLU A 221 0.14 9.80 9.48
N ILE A 222 -0.95 9.28 8.92
CA ILE A 222 -1.12 9.14 7.47
C ILE A 222 -1.17 10.51 6.77
N GLN A 223 -1.91 11.48 7.30
CA GLN A 223 -1.93 12.84 6.75
C GLN A 223 -0.53 13.46 6.73
N ALA A 224 0.24 13.24 7.79
CA ALA A 224 1.60 13.75 7.87
C ALA A 224 2.52 13.09 6.83
N LEU A 225 2.41 11.77 6.62
CA LEU A 225 3.16 11.06 5.58
C LEU A 225 2.81 11.59 4.18
N ILE A 226 1.53 11.69 3.85
CA ILE A 226 1.06 12.21 2.55
C ILE A 226 1.58 13.63 2.31
N THR A 227 1.49 14.49 3.33
CA THR A 227 1.91 15.89 3.21
C THR A 227 3.43 16.01 3.12
N ALA A 228 4.19 15.20 3.87
CA ALA A 228 5.64 15.19 3.81
C ALA A 228 6.12 14.78 2.42
N VAL A 229 5.61 13.67 1.87
CA VAL A 229 5.96 13.19 0.53
C VAL A 229 5.58 14.21 -0.55
N GLY A 230 4.41 14.86 -0.42
CA GLY A 230 4.01 15.97 -1.29
C GLY A 230 3.50 15.59 -2.68
N ALA A 231 3.38 14.30 -2.98
CA ALA A 231 2.99 13.78 -4.30
C ALA A 231 1.50 13.43 -4.45
N GLY A 232 0.68 13.59 -3.41
CA GLY A 232 -0.73 13.15 -3.41
C GLY A 232 -0.90 11.75 -2.80
N VAL A 233 -2.02 11.07 -3.08
CA VAL A 233 -2.33 9.74 -2.54
C VAL A 233 -3.36 9.03 -3.42
N GLY A 234 -3.23 7.71 -3.59
CA GLY A 234 -4.15 6.90 -4.42
C GLY A 234 -4.20 7.42 -5.86
N ASP A 235 -5.39 7.57 -6.43
CA ASP A 235 -5.57 7.96 -7.85
C ASP A 235 -5.08 9.37 -8.19
N GLU A 236 -4.79 10.22 -7.20
CA GLU A 236 -4.22 11.56 -7.41
C GLU A 236 -2.71 11.61 -7.17
N PHE A 237 -2.09 10.47 -6.91
CA PHE A 237 -0.66 10.35 -6.69
C PHE A 237 0.12 10.59 -7.98
N VAL A 238 1.17 11.41 -7.91
CA VAL A 238 2.06 11.69 -9.04
C VAL A 238 3.50 11.60 -8.54
N VAL A 239 4.20 10.53 -8.92
CA VAL A 239 5.56 10.23 -8.43
C VAL A 239 6.55 11.37 -8.65
N ASP A 240 6.51 12.04 -9.81
CA ASP A 240 7.40 13.15 -10.16
C ASP A 240 7.27 14.38 -9.24
N LYS A 241 6.20 14.45 -8.44
CA LYS A 241 5.99 15.53 -7.45
C LYS A 241 6.51 15.15 -6.06
N ALA A 242 7.09 13.96 -5.91
CA ALA A 242 7.66 13.53 -4.65
C ALA A 242 8.81 14.46 -4.26
N ARG A 243 8.80 14.89 -3.01
CA ARG A 243 9.79 15.84 -2.48
C ARG A 243 11.14 15.18 -2.13
N TYR A 244 11.14 13.86 -1.98
CA TYR A 244 12.29 13.08 -1.55
C TYR A 244 12.35 11.80 -2.39
N HIS A 245 13.46 11.57 -3.08
CA HIS A 245 13.69 10.33 -3.84
C HIS A 245 14.25 9.20 -2.98
N LYS A 246 14.55 9.48 -1.70
CA LYS A 246 14.85 8.46 -0.70
C LYS A 246 13.97 8.67 0.53
N ILE A 247 13.04 7.75 0.73
CA ILE A 247 12.20 7.67 1.92
C ILE A 247 12.66 6.46 2.71
N ILE A 248 13.24 6.69 3.89
CA ILE A 248 13.95 5.71 4.69
C ILE A 248 13.14 5.43 5.97
N ALA A 249 12.67 4.20 6.13
CA ALA A 249 12.10 3.74 7.40
C ALA A 249 13.24 3.44 8.38
N LEU A 250 13.32 4.20 9.47
CA LEU A 250 14.28 4.06 10.55
C LEU A 250 13.52 3.60 11.81
N CYS A 251 13.36 2.29 11.93
CA CYS A 251 12.65 1.62 13.04
C CYS A 251 13.63 0.77 13.85
N ASP A 252 13.26 0.49 15.10
CA ASP A 252 14.08 -0.36 15.97
C ASP A 252 14.12 -1.82 15.47
N ALA A 253 15.22 -2.51 15.76
CA ALA A 253 15.41 -3.93 15.46
C ALA A 253 14.69 -4.82 16.48
N ASP A 254 13.42 -4.53 16.72
CA ASP A 254 12.55 -5.27 17.63
C ASP A 254 11.20 -5.63 16.98
N VAL A 255 10.31 -6.22 17.78
CA VAL A 255 8.99 -6.67 17.32
C VAL A 255 8.05 -5.51 16.97
N ASP A 256 8.19 -4.36 17.63
CA ASP A 256 7.35 -3.19 17.40
C ASP A 256 7.84 -2.41 16.19
N GLY A 257 9.15 -2.23 16.03
CA GLY A 257 9.76 -1.65 14.84
C GLY A 257 9.49 -2.48 13.58
N SER A 258 9.57 -3.81 13.67
CA SER A 258 9.17 -4.70 12.55
C SER A 258 7.69 -4.57 12.18
N HIS A 259 6.82 -4.34 13.17
CA HIS A 259 5.40 -4.12 12.93
C HIS A 259 5.16 -2.75 12.25
N ILE A 260 5.79 -1.68 12.72
CA ILE A 260 5.70 -0.35 12.11
C ILE A 260 6.22 -0.38 10.67
N ARG A 261 7.36 -1.03 10.44
CA ARG A 261 7.91 -1.24 9.10
C ARG A 261 6.91 -1.93 8.18
N THR A 262 6.28 -3.01 8.65
CA THR A 262 5.24 -3.72 7.87
C THR A 262 4.05 -2.81 7.54
N LEU A 263 3.60 -1.98 8.49
CA LEU A 263 2.51 -1.01 8.28
C LEU A 263 2.90 0.08 7.27
N LEU A 264 4.13 0.61 7.33
CA LEU A 264 4.66 1.58 6.37
C LEU A 264 4.73 1.00 4.96
N LEU A 265 5.30 -0.21 4.82
CA LEU A 265 5.39 -0.90 3.53
C LEU A 265 4.01 -1.15 2.93
N THR A 266 3.06 -1.57 3.76
CA THR A 266 1.66 -1.74 3.33
C THR A 266 1.06 -0.42 2.86
N PHE A 267 1.32 0.68 3.58
CA PHE A 267 0.87 2.00 3.18
C PHE A 267 1.44 2.44 1.83
N PHE A 268 2.77 2.38 1.66
CA PHE A 268 3.40 2.78 0.41
C PHE A 268 2.94 1.89 -0.76
N PHE A 269 2.88 0.57 -0.58
CA PHE A 269 2.45 -0.34 -1.64
C PHE A 269 0.98 -0.14 -2.06
N ARG A 270 0.07 0.13 -1.10
CA ARG A 270 -1.36 0.30 -1.40
C ARG A 270 -1.71 1.70 -1.89
N GLN A 271 -1.00 2.74 -1.45
CA GLN A 271 -1.42 4.13 -1.68
C GLN A 271 -0.44 4.95 -2.54
N MET A 272 0.80 4.49 -2.70
CA MET A 272 1.88 5.18 -3.42
C MET A 272 2.79 4.16 -4.13
N ARG A 273 2.18 3.19 -4.82
CA ARG A 273 2.90 2.05 -5.43
C ARG A 273 4.05 2.51 -6.31
N ASP A 274 3.84 3.56 -7.11
CA ASP A 274 4.85 4.11 -8.01
C ASP A 274 6.13 4.57 -7.29
N LEU A 275 6.09 4.95 -6.00
CA LEU A 275 7.32 5.22 -5.22
C LEU A 275 8.13 3.96 -4.97
N VAL A 276 7.45 2.85 -4.70
CA VAL A 276 8.09 1.57 -4.45
C VAL A 276 8.70 1.06 -5.75
N GLU A 277 7.95 1.14 -6.85
CA GLU A 277 8.41 0.74 -8.18
C GLU A 277 9.55 1.63 -8.71
N ALA A 278 9.54 2.93 -8.40
CA ALA A 278 10.65 3.84 -8.69
C ALA A 278 11.89 3.61 -7.78
N GLY A 279 11.81 2.69 -6.81
CA GLY A 279 12.91 2.38 -5.90
C GLY A 279 13.23 3.51 -4.92
N HIS A 280 12.23 4.30 -4.52
CA HIS A 280 12.40 5.42 -3.59
C HIS A 280 12.22 5.04 -2.11
N ILE A 281 11.77 3.81 -1.83
CA ILE A 281 11.53 3.33 -0.46
C ILE A 281 12.72 2.49 0.02
N TYR A 282 13.21 2.80 1.21
CA TYR A 282 14.37 2.16 1.84
C TYR A 282 14.08 1.82 3.29
N ILE A 283 14.78 0.82 3.81
CA ILE A 283 14.80 0.46 5.23
C ILE A 283 16.24 0.67 5.73
N ALA A 284 16.40 1.43 6.80
CA ALA A 284 17.70 1.59 7.44
C ALA A 284 18.15 0.28 8.07
N GLN A 285 19.45 -0.01 8.00
CA GLN A 285 20.04 -1.22 8.56
C GLN A 285 21.11 -0.82 9.60
N PRO A 286 20.70 -0.44 10.82
CA PRO A 286 21.64 -0.12 11.89
C PRO A 286 22.48 -1.36 12.26
N PRO A 287 23.69 -1.17 12.83
CA PRO A 287 24.55 -2.28 13.20
C PRO A 287 23.98 -3.11 14.35
N LEU A 288 24.17 -4.43 14.31
CA LEU A 288 23.69 -5.35 15.34
C LEU A 288 24.65 -5.45 16.54
N TYR A 289 25.96 -5.31 16.30
CA TYR A 289 26.98 -5.42 17.35
C TYR A 289 27.91 -4.22 17.37
N SER A 290 28.51 -3.99 18.54
CA SER A 290 29.66 -3.12 18.70
C SER A 290 30.73 -3.77 19.58
N THR A 291 31.99 -3.41 19.38
CA THR A 291 33.11 -3.83 20.24
C THR A 291 34.23 -2.80 20.25
N GLU A 292 35.05 -2.77 21.31
CA GLU A 292 36.14 -1.81 21.44
C GLU A 292 37.46 -2.36 20.91
N VAL A 293 38.10 -1.64 20.00
CA VAL A 293 39.43 -1.97 19.47
C VAL A 293 40.39 -0.86 19.84
N GLY A 294 41.23 -1.12 20.84
CA GLY A 294 42.08 -0.09 21.44
C GLY A 294 41.24 0.96 22.16
N LYS A 295 41.08 2.15 21.55
CA LYS A 295 40.25 3.25 22.06
C LYS A 295 39.04 3.55 21.18
N GLU A 296 38.89 2.86 20.05
CA GLU A 296 37.80 3.10 19.10
C GLU A 296 36.71 2.05 19.25
N LYS A 297 35.45 2.46 19.10
CA LYS A 297 34.30 1.56 19.06
C LYS A 297 34.02 1.20 17.60
N VAL A 298 34.06 -0.10 17.31
CA VAL A 298 33.78 -0.65 15.98
C VAL A 298 32.37 -1.23 15.97
N TYR A 299 31.60 -0.88 14.93
CA TYR A 299 30.24 -1.37 14.72
C TYR A 299 30.23 -2.46 13.65
N LEU A 300 29.40 -3.47 13.86
CA LEU A 300 29.33 -4.65 13.01
C LEU A 300 27.87 -4.91 12.66
N LYS A 301 27.60 -4.99 11.36
CA LYS A 301 26.24 -5.06 10.81
C LYS A 301 25.49 -6.30 11.27
N ASP A 302 26.11 -7.46 11.17
CA ASP A 302 25.46 -8.77 11.34
C ASP A 302 26.45 -9.82 11.91
N ASP A 303 25.96 -11.04 12.13
CA ASP A 303 26.78 -12.16 12.59
C ASP A 303 27.93 -12.49 11.63
N ALA A 304 27.72 -12.33 10.31
CA ALA A 304 28.76 -12.59 9.32
C ALA A 304 29.90 -11.56 9.41
N ALA A 305 29.58 -10.28 9.61
CA ALA A 305 30.55 -9.22 9.86
C ALA A 305 31.31 -9.48 11.17
N LYS A 306 30.62 -9.94 12.22
CA LYS A 306 31.26 -10.35 13.47
C LYS A 306 32.20 -11.54 13.31
N ALA A 307 31.80 -12.56 12.55
CA ALA A 307 32.63 -13.72 12.27
C ALA A 307 33.90 -13.32 11.50
N ARG A 308 33.76 -12.54 10.41
CA ARG A 308 34.91 -12.00 9.66
C ARG A 308 35.84 -11.16 10.53
N PHE A 309 35.28 -10.29 11.38
CA PHE A 309 36.06 -9.50 12.31
C PHE A 309 36.89 -10.37 13.28
N MET A 310 36.33 -11.47 13.78
CA MET A 310 37.04 -12.40 14.66
C MET A 310 38.13 -13.19 13.93
N GLU A 311 37.93 -13.53 12.66
CA GLU A 311 38.96 -14.16 11.81
C GLU A 311 40.12 -13.20 11.53
N GLU A 312 39.83 -11.94 11.21
CA GLU A 312 40.84 -10.91 10.96
C GLU A 312 41.58 -10.49 12.24
N ARG A 313 40.91 -10.58 13.40
CA ARG A 313 41.46 -10.19 14.71
C ARG A 313 41.33 -11.33 15.72
N PRO A 314 42.08 -12.42 15.55
CA PRO A 314 41.97 -13.62 16.40
C PRO A 314 42.37 -13.37 17.87
N ASN A 315 43.12 -12.29 18.13
CA ASN A 315 43.53 -11.89 19.48
C ASN A 315 42.58 -10.88 20.14
N HIS A 316 41.45 -10.55 19.51
CA HIS A 316 40.47 -9.63 20.07
C HIS A 316 39.76 -10.28 21.27
N LYS A 317 39.90 -9.69 22.46
CA LYS A 317 39.36 -10.24 23.73
C LYS A 317 38.18 -9.47 24.30
N LYS A 318 37.86 -8.31 23.73
CA LYS A 318 36.75 -7.48 24.22
C LYS A 318 35.42 -8.11 23.80
N GLU A 319 34.43 -8.01 24.69
CA GLU A 319 33.10 -8.54 24.41
C GLU A 319 32.40 -7.75 23.30
N PHE A 320 31.44 -8.40 22.65
CA PHE A 320 30.56 -7.78 21.66
C PHE A 320 29.27 -7.36 22.35
N ALA A 321 29.01 -6.06 22.43
CA ALA A 321 27.74 -5.54 22.89
C ALA A 321 26.72 -5.59 21.74
N ARG A 322 25.58 -6.21 21.97
CA ARG A 322 24.46 -6.20 21.02
C ARG A 322 23.66 -4.91 21.20
N LEU A 323 23.42 -4.21 20.10
CA LEU A 323 22.63 -2.98 20.07
C LEU A 323 21.15 -3.37 20.02
N LYS A 324 20.33 -2.83 20.93
CA LYS A 324 18.92 -3.25 21.08
C LYS A 324 17.91 -2.26 20.51
N GLY A 325 18.26 -0.98 20.39
CA GLY A 325 17.36 0.03 19.81
C GLY A 325 18.09 1.33 19.48
N LEU A 326 17.53 2.12 18.58
CA LEU A 326 18.01 3.43 18.14
C LEU A 326 18.05 4.43 19.30
N GLY A 327 17.20 4.26 20.32
CA GLY A 327 17.16 5.11 21.51
C GLY A 327 18.32 4.90 22.50
N GLU A 328 19.09 3.81 22.35
CA GLU A 328 20.30 3.56 23.17
C GLU A 328 21.57 4.15 22.54
N MET A 329 21.50 4.56 21.26
CA MET A 329 22.59 5.23 20.57
C MET A 329 22.55 6.72 20.83
N ASP A 330 23.71 7.34 21.03
CA ASP A 330 23.81 8.79 20.93
C ASP A 330 23.77 9.24 19.46
N TRP A 331 23.71 10.56 19.24
CA TRP A 331 23.57 11.12 17.90
C TRP A 331 24.85 10.96 17.05
N GLU A 332 26.04 10.88 17.66
CA GLU A 332 27.30 10.68 16.94
C GLU A 332 27.39 9.24 16.42
N GLU A 333 26.97 8.28 17.25
CA GLU A 333 26.84 6.88 16.87
C GLU A 333 25.82 6.73 15.73
N LEU A 334 24.59 7.23 15.92
CA LEU A 334 23.53 7.11 14.92
C LEU A 334 23.94 7.73 13.57
N LYS A 335 24.60 8.89 13.62
CA LYS A 335 25.14 9.57 12.44
C LYS A 335 26.12 8.68 11.69
N SER A 336 27.17 8.25 12.38
CA SER A 336 28.28 7.52 11.78
C SER A 336 27.92 6.10 11.31
N THR A 337 26.88 5.49 11.87
CA THR A 337 26.51 4.10 11.52
C THR A 337 25.34 4.01 10.54
N THR A 338 24.35 4.89 10.66
CA THR A 338 23.03 4.66 10.06
C THR A 338 22.53 5.81 9.18
N MET A 339 23.00 7.03 9.41
CA MET A 339 22.52 8.21 8.67
C MET A 339 23.50 8.78 7.65
N ASP A 340 24.81 8.69 7.89
CA ASP A 340 25.83 9.18 6.96
C ASP A 340 25.80 8.39 5.64
N PRO A 341 25.57 9.05 4.49
CA PRO A 341 25.53 8.38 3.19
C PRO A 341 26.79 7.58 2.82
N ASN A 342 27.94 7.89 3.40
CA ASN A 342 29.21 7.24 3.08
C ASN A 342 29.43 5.92 3.84
N THR A 343 28.77 5.73 4.98
CA THR A 343 29.03 4.59 5.87
C THR A 343 27.80 3.71 6.09
N ARG A 344 26.59 4.26 5.93
CA ARG A 344 25.35 3.55 6.20
C ARG A 344 25.08 2.42 5.20
N THR A 345 24.26 1.48 5.62
CA THR A 345 23.65 0.49 4.74
C THR A 345 22.13 0.69 4.70
N LEU A 346 21.57 0.75 3.50
CA LEU A 346 20.13 0.80 3.27
C LEU A 346 19.69 -0.44 2.49
N LEU A 347 18.56 -1.02 2.87
CA LEU A 347 17.87 -2.02 2.08
C LEU A 347 16.84 -1.30 1.20
N GLN A 348 17.03 -1.32 -0.11
CA GLN A 348 16.06 -0.78 -1.07
C GLN A 348 14.90 -1.76 -1.21
N VAL A 349 13.67 -1.25 -1.13
CA VAL A 349 12.45 -2.04 -1.32
C VAL A 349 12.10 -2.05 -2.79
N THR A 350 11.94 -3.24 -3.36
CA THR A 350 11.50 -3.45 -4.74
C THR A 350 10.21 -4.28 -4.77
N VAL A 351 9.52 -4.25 -5.91
CA VAL A 351 8.36 -5.11 -6.19
C VAL A 351 8.66 -5.89 -7.45
N ASP A 352 9.05 -7.15 -7.28
CA ASP A 352 9.39 -8.02 -8.42
C ASP A 352 8.10 -8.59 -9.05
N GLU A 353 7.19 -9.12 -8.24
CA GLU A 353 5.88 -9.61 -8.67
C GLU A 353 4.77 -8.91 -7.89
N ALA A 354 4.14 -7.92 -8.52
CA ALA A 354 3.08 -7.13 -7.89
C ALA A 354 1.89 -8.01 -7.44
N ALA A 355 1.57 -9.09 -8.16
CA ALA A 355 0.49 -10.00 -7.81
C ALA A 355 0.79 -10.82 -6.54
N GLU A 356 2.00 -11.32 -6.40
CA GLU A 356 2.43 -12.07 -5.22
C GLU A 356 2.52 -11.16 -3.99
N ALA A 357 3.09 -9.97 -4.15
CA ALA A 357 3.14 -8.96 -3.09
C ALA A 357 1.72 -8.57 -2.60
N ASP A 358 0.78 -8.41 -3.54
CA ASP A 358 -0.63 -8.13 -3.23
C ASP A 358 -1.26 -9.25 -2.40
N GLN A 359 -1.02 -10.50 -2.79
CA GLN A 359 -1.52 -11.68 -2.09
C GLN A 359 -0.95 -11.77 -0.67
N ILE A 360 0.37 -11.63 -0.51
CA ILE A 360 1.04 -11.70 0.79
C ILE A 360 0.53 -10.58 1.71
N MET A 361 0.44 -9.34 1.21
CA MET A 361 -0.08 -8.22 2.00
C MET A 361 -1.55 -8.45 2.39
N SER A 362 -2.37 -8.97 1.49
CA SER A 362 -3.78 -9.29 1.78
C SER A 362 -3.91 -10.34 2.89
N VAL A 363 -3.07 -11.37 2.90
CA VAL A 363 -3.05 -12.41 3.94
C VAL A 363 -2.57 -11.84 5.28
N LEU A 364 -1.42 -11.17 5.28
CA LEU A 364 -0.77 -10.69 6.51
C LEU A 364 -1.50 -9.50 7.13
N MET A 365 -2.06 -8.62 6.31
CA MET A 365 -2.61 -7.34 6.75
C MET A 365 -4.12 -7.25 6.64
N GLY A 366 -4.80 -8.16 5.93
CA GLY A 366 -6.25 -8.11 5.68
C GLY A 366 -7.15 -8.48 6.87
N ASP A 367 -8.35 -8.99 6.59
CA ASP A 367 -9.31 -9.38 7.64
C ASP A 367 -9.42 -10.89 7.86
N ASP A 368 -8.84 -11.72 6.98
CA ASP A 368 -8.89 -13.18 7.11
C ASP A 368 -7.87 -13.69 8.15
N VAL A 369 -8.39 -13.98 9.35
CA VAL A 369 -7.61 -14.53 10.47
C VAL A 369 -7.16 -15.97 10.19
N GLY A 370 -7.94 -16.74 9.44
CA GLY A 370 -7.65 -18.14 9.13
C GLY A 370 -6.41 -18.26 8.25
N SER A 371 -6.44 -17.60 7.10
CA SER A 371 -5.31 -17.57 6.15
C SER A 371 -4.04 -17.03 6.80
N ARG A 372 -4.15 -15.97 7.62
CA ARG A 372 -2.99 -15.43 8.35
C ARG A 372 -2.41 -16.42 9.33
N ARG A 373 -3.26 -17.10 10.10
CA ARG A 373 -2.82 -18.11 11.07
C ARG A 373 -2.08 -19.23 10.37
N GLU A 374 -2.63 -19.72 9.26
CA GLU A 374 -2.01 -20.77 8.44
C GLU A 374 -0.64 -20.33 7.91
N PHE A 375 -0.56 -19.11 7.37
CA PHE A 375 0.71 -18.52 6.92
C PHE A 375 1.74 -18.48 8.05
N ILE A 376 1.36 -17.97 9.23
CA ILE A 376 2.26 -17.91 10.39
C ILE A 376 2.69 -19.32 10.79
N THR A 377 1.78 -20.29 10.90
CA THR A 377 2.13 -21.65 11.32
C THR A 377 3.03 -22.38 10.33
N THR A 378 2.85 -22.13 9.04
CA THR A 378 3.65 -22.75 7.98
C THR A 378 5.08 -22.19 7.98
N ASN A 379 5.22 -20.88 8.14
CA ASN A 379 6.51 -20.18 8.06
C ASN A 379 7.22 -20.02 9.42
N ALA A 380 6.60 -20.41 10.54
CA ALA A 380 7.15 -20.21 11.88
C ALA A 380 8.52 -20.86 12.11
N ARG A 381 8.86 -21.92 11.37
CA ARG A 381 10.14 -22.63 11.51
C ARG A 381 11.25 -22.07 10.61
N ASP A 382 10.90 -21.27 9.62
CA ASP A 382 11.86 -20.68 8.67
C ASP A 382 12.46 -19.37 9.21
N VAL A 383 11.89 -18.84 10.30
CA VAL A 383 12.43 -17.68 11.01
C VAL A 383 13.69 -18.08 11.78
N ARG A 384 14.84 -18.04 11.10
CA ARG A 384 16.15 -18.23 11.76
C ARG A 384 16.68 -16.98 12.45
N ASN A 385 16.27 -15.78 12.03
CA ASN A 385 16.69 -14.49 12.61
C ASN A 385 15.58 -13.44 12.43
N LEU A 386 15.14 -12.80 13.52
CA LEU A 386 14.10 -11.75 13.53
C LEU A 386 14.67 -10.33 13.34
N ASP A 387 15.99 -10.18 13.26
CA ASP A 387 16.70 -8.91 13.43
C ASP A 387 16.99 -8.14 12.12
N PHE A 388 16.29 -8.42 11.01
CA PHE A 388 16.55 -7.79 9.70
C PHE A 388 15.44 -6.84 9.25
#